data_AF-A0A180GZ77-F1
#
_entry.id   AF-A0A180GZ77-F1
#
_cell.length_a   1.000
_cell.length_b   1.000
_cell.length_c   1.000
_cell.angle_alpha   90.00
_cell.angle_beta   90.00
_cell.angle_gamma   90.00
#
_symmetry.space_group_name_H-M   'P 1'
#
loop_
_entity.id
_entity.type
_entity.pdbx_description
1 polymer ?
#
loop_
_entity_poly.entity_id
_entity_poly.type
_entity_poly.pdbx_seq_one_letter_code
_entity_poly.pdbx_strand_id
1 'polypeptide(L)'
;MTKKTKAKAQKAANLLCANLTDGVFNTIVKKDNLKNTYELWQMFKSVYALDSILASYKVWAKWEDTQFNDNMAVYIIGIEECLTKFDSLGMIVPDFVICCSIISQITKKRPFLMQSLFGDLDSLGKPKFVINCLREVGRFEQTN
;
A
#
# COMPACT_ATOMS: atom_id res chain seq x y z
N MET A 1 4.94 0.12 39.32
CA MET A 1 5.80 -0.10 38.13
C MET A 1 7.25 -0.27 38.57
N THR A 2 7.94 -1.37 38.23
CA THR A 2 9.34 -1.60 38.66
C THR A 2 10.33 -0.74 37.86
N LYS A 3 11.53 -0.48 38.41
CA LYS A 3 12.62 0.28 37.72
C LYS A 3 12.92 -0.28 36.32
N LYS A 4 12.90 -1.61 36.17
CA LYS A 4 13.14 -2.32 34.91
C LYS A 4 12.04 -2.07 33.86
N THR A 5 10.77 -2.00 34.29
CA THR A 5 9.64 -1.66 33.41
C THR A 5 9.71 -0.21 32.93
N LYS A 6 10.09 0.73 33.81
CA LYS A 6 10.28 2.14 33.42
C LYS A 6 11.37 2.31 32.36
N ALA A 7 12.51 1.64 32.54
CA ALA A 7 13.62 1.72 31.57
C ALA A 7 13.24 1.15 30.19
N LYS A 8 12.50 0.04 30.14
CA LYS A 8 11.98 -0.53 28.87
C LYS A 8 11.00 0.41 28.19
N ALA A 9 10.05 0.98 28.94
CA ALA A 9 9.07 1.93 28.41
C ALA A 9 9.76 3.19 27.83
N GLN A 10 10.76 3.73 28.54
CA GLN A 10 11.52 4.87 28.05
C GLN A 10 12.28 4.55 26.76
N LYS A 11 12.90 3.37 26.67
CA LYS A 11 13.62 2.95 25.47
C LYS A 11 12.68 2.81 24.27
N ALA A 12 11.48 2.25 24.47
CA ALA A 12 10.47 2.14 23.43
C ALA A 12 9.95 3.52 22.99
N ALA A 13 9.66 4.42 23.94
CA ALA A 13 9.23 5.79 23.64
C ALA A 13 10.30 6.55 22.84
N ASN A 14 11.58 6.43 23.21
CA ASN A 14 12.68 7.07 22.49
C ASN A 14 12.81 6.56 21.05
N LEU A 15 12.65 5.24 20.83
CA LEU A 15 12.66 4.66 19.48
C LEU A 15 11.49 5.16 18.64
N LEU A 16 10.29 5.25 19.22
CA LEU A 16 9.14 5.81 18.53
C LEU A 16 9.37 7.27 18.16
N CYS A 17 9.81 8.11 19.11
CA CYS A 17 10.09 9.53 18.88
C CYS A 17 11.20 9.76 17.85
N ALA A 18 12.23 8.92 17.80
CA ALA A 18 13.33 9.05 16.83
C ALA A 18 12.91 8.77 15.38
N ASN A 19 11.75 8.14 15.16
CA ASN A 19 11.20 7.87 13.83
C ASN A 19 10.10 8.87 13.43
N LEU A 20 9.79 9.86 14.28
CA LEU A 20 8.83 10.92 13.95
C LEU A 20 9.52 12.06 13.24
N THR A 21 8.80 12.67 12.31
CA THR A 21 9.20 13.96 11.76
C THR A 21 8.91 15.07 12.78
N ASP A 22 9.68 16.16 12.71
CA ASP A 22 9.51 17.33 13.58
C ASP A 22 8.09 17.92 13.48
N GLY A 23 7.44 17.82 12.33
CA GLY A 23 6.06 18.27 12.13
C GLY A 23 5.04 17.49 12.97
N VAL A 24 5.18 16.16 13.03
CA VAL A 24 4.32 15.29 13.85
C VAL A 24 4.59 15.55 15.34
N PHE A 25 5.85 15.64 15.73
CA PHE A 25 6.25 15.93 17.11
C PHE A 25 5.68 17.26 17.62
N ASN A 26 5.85 18.34 16.86
CA ASN A 26 5.40 19.68 17.24
C ASN A 26 3.87 19.84 17.24
N THR A 27 3.15 19.01 16.48
CA THR A 27 1.68 18.99 16.48
C THR A 27 1.13 18.34 17.75
N ILE A 28 1.83 17.33 18.27
CA ILE A 28 1.41 16.51 19.43
C ILE A 28 1.85 17.14 20.75
N VAL A 29 3.10 17.61 20.82
CA VAL A 29 3.68 18.13 22.07
C VAL A 29 3.47 19.64 22.19
N LYS A 30 2.36 20.02 22.84
CA LYS A 30 2.06 21.41 23.20
C LYS A 30 2.34 21.67 24.68
N LYS A 31 2.65 22.92 25.05
CA LYS A 31 2.91 23.35 26.45
C LYS A 31 1.81 22.90 27.42
N ASP A 32 0.57 22.88 26.95
CA ASP A 32 -0.61 22.60 27.77
C ASP A 32 -0.81 21.09 28.03
N ASN A 33 -0.33 20.24 27.12
CA ASN A 33 -0.60 18.79 27.14
C ASN A 33 0.60 17.98 27.65
N LEU A 34 1.74 18.64 27.92
CA LEU A 34 2.99 18.06 28.43
C LEU A 34 2.82 17.24 29.73
N LYS A 35 1.76 17.49 30.50
CA LYS A 35 1.49 16.84 31.79
C LYS A 35 0.57 15.62 31.70
N ASN A 36 -0.15 15.43 30.59
CA ASN A 36 -1.08 14.31 30.42
C ASN A 36 -0.57 13.33 29.36
N THR A 37 0.15 12.30 29.81
CA THR A 37 0.72 11.25 28.96
C THR A 37 -0.34 10.47 28.18
N TYR A 38 -1.57 10.37 28.69
CA TYR A 38 -2.66 9.71 27.97
C TYR A 38 -3.16 10.56 26.81
N GLU A 39 -3.37 11.87 27.01
CA GLU A 39 -3.77 12.79 25.94
C GLU A 39 -2.70 12.89 24.85
N LEU A 40 -1.42 12.98 25.22
CA LEU A 40 -0.31 12.94 24.26
C LEU A 40 -0.33 11.66 23.42
N TRP A 41 -0.60 10.50 24.05
CA TRP A 41 -0.71 9.23 23.35
C TRP A 41 -1.94 9.16 22.42
N GLN A 42 -3.08 9.71 22.82
CA GLN A 42 -4.26 9.76 21.94
C GLN A 42 -4.02 10.69 20.74
N MET A 43 -3.42 11.87 20.96
CA MET A 43 -3.05 12.80 19.88
C MET A 43 -2.04 12.16 18.94
N PHE A 44 -1.05 11.45 19.48
CA PHE A 44 -0.08 10.69 18.69
C PHE A 44 -0.75 9.67 17.78
N LYS A 45 -1.62 8.82 18.34
CA LYS A 45 -2.37 7.85 17.55
C LYS A 45 -3.23 8.52 16.49
N SER A 46 -3.83 9.67 16.79
CA SER A 46 -4.68 10.39 15.85
C SER A 46 -3.91 10.99 14.68
N VAL A 47 -2.77 11.65 14.93
CA VAL A 47 -1.94 12.24 13.87
C VAL A 47 -1.32 11.14 13.01
N TYR A 48 -0.78 10.09 13.64
CA TYR A 48 -0.19 8.97 12.90
C TYR A 48 -1.25 8.20 12.08
N ALA A 49 -2.46 8.01 12.62
CA ALA A 49 -3.56 7.40 11.87
C ALA A 49 -3.98 8.26 10.67
N LEU A 50 -4.00 9.59 10.81
CA LEU A 50 -4.31 10.52 9.72
C LEU A 50 -3.24 10.48 8.62
N ASP A 51 -1.96 10.53 8.99
CA ASP A 51 -0.85 10.41 8.05
C ASP A 51 -0.85 9.06 7.34
N SER A 52 -1.20 7.98 8.06
CA SER A 52 -1.38 6.64 7.51
C SER A 52 -2.52 6.60 6.47
N ILE A 53 -3.69 7.16 6.79
CA ILE A 53 -4.82 7.24 5.84
C ILE A 53 -4.44 8.05 4.61
N LEU A 54 -3.76 9.19 4.77
CA LEU A 54 -3.32 10.02 3.64
C LEU A 54 -2.30 9.29 2.77
N ALA A 55 -1.37 8.56 3.37
CA ALA A 55 -0.39 7.74 2.64
C ALA A 55 -1.10 6.62 1.87
N SER A 56 -2.01 5.88 2.53
CA SER A 56 -2.82 4.84 1.89
C SER A 56 -3.66 5.39 0.74
N TYR A 57 -4.32 6.53 0.93
CA TYR A 57 -5.09 7.21 -0.12
C TYR A 57 -4.22 7.55 -1.33
N LYS A 58 -3.03 8.12 -1.13
CA LYS A 58 -2.12 8.47 -2.25
C LYS A 58 -1.71 7.25 -3.07
N VAL A 59 -1.43 6.12 -2.41
CA VAL A 59 -1.08 4.89 -3.12
C VAL A 59 -2.30 4.31 -3.82
N TRP A 60 -3.47 4.36 -3.21
CA TRP A 60 -4.73 3.92 -3.84
C TRP A 60 -5.10 4.77 -5.06
N ALA A 61 -4.96 6.10 -4.97
CA ALA A 61 -5.18 6.99 -6.11
C ALA A 61 -4.22 6.65 -7.26
N LYS A 62 -2.92 6.43 -6.97
CA LYS A 62 -1.95 5.97 -7.98
C LYS A 62 -2.36 4.62 -8.59
N TRP A 63 -2.87 3.69 -7.78
CA TRP A 63 -3.39 2.40 -8.27
C TRP A 63 -4.54 2.60 -9.27
N GLU A 64 -5.50 3.48 -8.95
CA GLU A 64 -6.61 3.82 -9.85
C GLU A 64 -6.14 4.51 -11.13
N ASP A 65 -5.15 5.39 -11.04
CA ASP A 65 -4.55 6.08 -12.20
C ASP A 65 -3.67 5.15 -13.05
N THR A 66 -3.22 4.01 -12.50
CA THR A 66 -2.46 2.99 -13.23
C THR A 66 -3.42 2.22 -14.15
N GLN A 67 -3.75 2.85 -15.28
CA GLN A 67 -4.55 2.26 -16.35
C GLN A 67 -3.66 1.71 -17.46
N PHE A 68 -4.16 0.69 -18.15
CA PHE A 68 -3.47 0.16 -19.32
C PHE A 68 -3.55 1.14 -20.50
N ASN A 69 -2.39 1.59 -20.98
CA ASN A 69 -2.24 2.53 -22.10
C ASN A 69 -1.35 1.93 -23.20
N ASP A 70 -1.73 0.75 -23.71
CA ASP A 70 -1.08 0.03 -24.82
C ASP A 70 0.38 -0.37 -24.64
N ASN A 71 0.92 -0.23 -23.44
CA ASN A 71 2.23 -0.73 -23.07
C ASN A 71 2.13 -1.64 -21.84
N MET A 72 2.15 -2.95 -22.10
CA MET A 72 2.02 -3.98 -21.06
C MET A 72 3.14 -3.93 -20.02
N ALA A 73 4.37 -3.67 -20.45
CA ALA A 73 5.52 -3.60 -19.55
C ALA A 73 5.42 -2.43 -18.58
N VAL A 74 5.08 -1.24 -19.08
CA VAL A 74 4.88 -0.03 -18.25
C VAL A 74 3.72 -0.24 -17.28
N TYR A 75 2.62 -0.82 -17.74
CA TYR A 75 1.48 -1.13 -16.89
C TYR A 75 1.84 -2.08 -15.75
N ILE A 76 2.52 -3.20 -16.05
CA ILE A 76 2.94 -4.19 -15.04
C ILE A 76 3.85 -3.55 -13.99
N ILE A 77 4.82 -2.73 -14.41
CA ILE A 77 5.70 -1.99 -13.48
C ILE A 77 4.88 -1.12 -12.54
N GLY A 78 3.91 -0.35 -13.07
CA GLY A 78 3.05 0.51 -12.25
C GLY A 78 2.24 -0.27 -11.21
N ILE A 79 1.70 -1.43 -11.58
CA ILE A 79 0.97 -2.34 -10.68
C ILE A 79 1.91 -2.87 -9.58
N GLU A 80 3.08 -3.41 -9.94
CA GLU A 80 4.05 -3.97 -8.99
C GLU A 80 4.58 -2.91 -7.99
N GLU A 81 4.79 -1.68 -8.46
CA GLU A 81 5.15 -0.55 -7.60
C GLU A 81 4.06 -0.22 -6.58
N CYS A 82 2.78 -0.27 -6.98
CA CYS A 82 1.66 0.00 -6.07
C CYS A 82 1.48 -1.13 -5.05
N LEU A 83 1.60 -2.41 -5.48
CA LEU A 83 1.54 -3.55 -4.58
C LEU A 83 2.65 -3.51 -3.52
N THR A 84 3.88 -3.16 -3.92
CA THR A 84 5.01 -2.99 -3.00
C THR A 84 4.72 -1.90 -1.96
N LYS A 85 4.03 -0.82 -2.36
CA LYS A 85 3.64 0.26 -1.46
C LYS A 85 2.45 -0.11 -0.56
N PHE A 86 1.53 -0.95 -1.03
CA PHE A 86 0.49 -1.52 -0.15
C PHE A 86 1.13 -2.34 0.97
N ASP A 87 2.07 -3.21 0.63
CA ASP A 87 2.81 -4.02 1.61
C ASP A 87 3.58 -3.14 2.60
N SER A 88 4.29 -2.11 2.12
CA SER A 88 5.06 -1.22 3.00
C SER A 88 4.21 -0.38 3.95
N LEU A 89 2.96 -0.07 3.56
CA LEU A 89 1.97 0.62 4.39
C LEU A 89 1.14 -0.33 5.25
N GLY A 90 1.31 -1.64 5.11
CA GLY A 90 0.48 -2.63 5.81
C GLY A 90 -0.99 -2.62 5.36
N MET A 91 -1.26 -2.19 4.12
CA MET A 91 -2.60 -2.19 3.56
C MET A 91 -3.02 -3.62 3.21
N ILE A 92 -4.03 -4.13 3.92
CA ILE A 92 -4.57 -5.47 3.66
C ILE A 92 -5.67 -5.35 2.60
N VAL A 93 -5.31 -5.60 1.34
CA VAL A 93 -6.24 -5.66 0.22
C VAL A 93 -6.43 -7.13 -0.18
N PRO A 94 -7.66 -7.65 -0.26
CA PRO A 94 -7.88 -9.03 -0.68
C PRO A 94 -7.35 -9.28 -2.09
N ASP A 95 -6.64 -10.39 -2.28
CA ASP A 95 -6.10 -10.84 -3.57
C ASP A 95 -7.15 -10.85 -4.68
N PHE A 96 -8.36 -11.30 -4.38
CA PHE A 96 -9.49 -11.27 -5.30
C PHE A 96 -9.80 -9.86 -5.84
N VAL A 97 -9.78 -8.84 -4.97
CA VAL A 97 -10.03 -7.44 -5.36
C VAL A 97 -8.92 -6.91 -6.25
N ILE A 98 -7.66 -7.27 -5.94
CA ILE A 98 -6.50 -6.92 -6.76
C ILE A 98 -6.64 -7.53 -8.16
N CYS A 99 -6.91 -8.84 -8.24
CA CYS A 99 -7.09 -9.54 -9.52
C CYS A 99 -8.25 -8.95 -10.34
N CYS A 100 -9.43 -8.76 -9.74
CA CYS A 100 -10.57 -8.14 -10.40
C CYS A 100 -10.24 -6.74 -10.94
N SER A 101 -9.49 -5.95 -10.17
CA SER A 101 -9.08 -4.60 -10.58
C SER A 101 -8.14 -4.63 -11.78
N ILE A 102 -7.09 -5.46 -11.73
CA ILE A 102 -6.13 -5.60 -12.84
C ILE A 102 -6.85 -6.07 -14.11
N ILE A 103 -7.69 -7.10 -14.00
CA ILE A 103 -8.46 -7.64 -15.13
C ILE A 103 -9.39 -6.56 -15.68
N SER A 104 -10.10 -5.81 -14.82
CA SER A 104 -11.00 -4.74 -15.26
C SER A 104 -10.26 -3.62 -15.99
N GLN A 105 -9.12 -3.16 -15.46
CA GLN A 105 -8.30 -2.11 -16.06
C GLN A 105 -7.82 -2.49 -17.47
N ILE A 106 -7.40 -3.73 -17.67
CA ILE A 106 -6.94 -4.20 -18.99
C ILE A 106 -8.10 -4.46 -19.94
N THR A 107 -9.11 -5.20 -19.51
CA THR A 107 -10.22 -5.64 -20.38
C THR A 107 -11.10 -4.49 -20.85
N LYS A 108 -11.13 -3.36 -20.12
CA LYS A 108 -11.73 -2.10 -20.59
C LYS A 108 -11.13 -1.61 -21.91
N LYS A 109 -9.83 -1.85 -22.12
CA LYS A 109 -9.10 -1.41 -23.32
C LYS A 109 -8.86 -2.54 -24.31
N ARG A 110 -8.70 -3.76 -23.83
CA ARG A 110 -8.47 -4.97 -24.64
C ARG A 110 -9.40 -6.11 -24.20
N PRO A 111 -10.68 -6.10 -24.63
CA PRO A 111 -11.66 -7.10 -24.21
C PRO A 111 -11.26 -8.55 -24.50
N PHE A 112 -10.55 -8.79 -25.61
CA PHE A 112 -10.13 -10.13 -26.05
C PHE A 112 -9.10 -10.78 -25.11
N LEU A 113 -8.34 -9.99 -24.34
CA LEU A 113 -7.39 -10.55 -23.36
C LEU A 113 -8.09 -11.32 -22.24
N MET A 114 -9.38 -11.07 -22.02
CA MET A 114 -10.18 -11.84 -21.07
C MET A 114 -10.17 -13.34 -21.42
N GLN A 115 -10.24 -13.71 -22.70
CA GLN A 115 -10.23 -15.12 -23.09
C GLN A 115 -8.88 -15.79 -22.83
N SER A 116 -7.78 -15.06 -23.04
CA SER A 116 -6.43 -15.54 -22.78
C SER A 116 -6.14 -15.69 -21.29
N LEU A 117 -6.69 -14.80 -20.44
CA LEU A 117 -6.46 -14.83 -18.99
C LEU A 117 -7.28 -15.92 -18.29
N PHE A 118 -8.46 -16.25 -18.80
CA PHE A 118 -9.41 -17.19 -18.19
C PHE A 118 -9.12 -18.66 -18.52
N GLY A 119 -8.00 -18.98 -19.17
CA GLY A 119 -7.60 -20.37 -19.45
C GLY A 119 -7.37 -21.22 -18.19
N ASP A 120 -7.03 -20.58 -17.06
CA ASP A 120 -6.90 -21.24 -15.74
C ASP A 120 -7.59 -20.39 -14.65
N LEU A 121 -8.89 -20.66 -14.45
CA LEU A 121 -9.76 -19.96 -13.50
C LEU A 121 -9.31 -20.11 -12.03
N ASP A 122 -8.76 -21.27 -11.67
CA ASP A 122 -8.35 -21.57 -10.29
C ASP A 122 -7.15 -20.73 -9.86
N SER A 123 -6.34 -20.29 -10.81
CA SER A 123 -5.16 -19.46 -10.58
C SER A 123 -5.44 -17.95 -10.68
N LEU A 124 -6.58 -17.54 -11.24
CA LEU A 124 -6.97 -16.11 -11.35
C LEU A 124 -7.15 -15.42 -10.00
N GLY A 125 -7.31 -16.17 -8.91
CA GLY A 125 -7.38 -15.62 -7.55
C GLY A 125 -6.04 -15.12 -7.00
N LYS A 126 -4.93 -15.26 -7.74
CA LYS A 126 -3.57 -14.92 -7.27
C LYS A 126 -2.97 -13.77 -8.08
N PRO A 127 -2.68 -12.60 -7.47
CA PRO A 127 -2.16 -11.43 -8.19
C PRO A 127 -0.89 -11.72 -8.99
N LYS A 128 0.04 -12.49 -8.42
CA LYS A 128 1.29 -12.90 -9.08
C LYS A 128 1.05 -13.72 -10.35
N PHE A 129 0.03 -14.58 -10.34
CA PHE A 129 -0.33 -15.37 -11.51
C PHE A 129 -0.84 -14.47 -12.64
N VAL A 130 -1.81 -13.60 -12.32
CA VAL A 130 -2.37 -12.65 -13.29
C VAL A 130 -1.27 -11.78 -13.90
N ILE A 131 -0.37 -11.23 -13.07
CA ILE A 131 0.75 -10.40 -13.55
C ILE A 131 1.69 -11.20 -14.47
N ASN A 132 1.97 -12.47 -14.15
CA ASN A 132 2.81 -13.31 -15.01
C ASN A 132 2.16 -13.60 -16.36
N CYS A 133 0.86 -13.92 -16.40
CA CYS A 133 0.15 -14.09 -17.67
C CYS A 133 0.21 -12.82 -18.54
N LEU A 134 0.02 -11.66 -17.93
CA LEU A 134 0.15 -10.38 -18.64
C LEU A 134 1.56 -10.13 -19.16
N ARG A 135 2.58 -10.54 -18.40
CA ARG A 135 3.98 -10.45 -18.81
C ARG A 135 4.26 -11.34 -20.02
N GLU A 136 3.68 -12.53 -20.08
CA GLU A 136 3.78 -13.43 -21.24
C GLU A 136 3.11 -12.81 -22.47
N VAL A 137 1.87 -12.34 -22.33
CA VAL A 137 1.15 -11.62 -23.41
C VAL A 137 2.00 -10.46 -23.94
N GLY A 138 2.54 -9.62 -23.06
CA GLY A 138 3.36 -8.48 -23.45
C GLY A 138 4.65 -8.86 -24.18
N ARG A 139 5.23 -10.03 -23.89
CA ARG A 139 6.42 -10.54 -24.63
C ARG A 139 6.06 -10.95 -26.05
N PHE A 140 4.95 -11.68 -26.24
CA PHE A 140 4.50 -12.10 -27.56
C PHE A 140 4.21 -10.91 -28.49
N GLU A 141 3.71 -9.79 -27.95
CA GLU A 141 3.42 -8.57 -28.71
C GLU A 141 4.68 -7.81 -29.16
N GLN A 142 5.83 -7.97 -28.49
CA GLN A 142 7.08 -7.30 -28.88
C GLN A 142 7.86 -8.06 -29.96
N THR A 143 7.55 -9.34 -30.17
CA THR A 143 8.22 -10.23 -31.12
C THR A 143 7.50 -10.38 -32.46
N ASN A 144 6.31 -9.79 -32.62
CA ASN A 144 5.52 -9.76 -33.86
C ASN A 144 5.44 -8.34 -34.41
#